data_AF-A0A1U7DDA2-F1
#
_entry.id   AF-A0A1U7DDA2-F1
#
_cell.length_a   1.000
_cell.length_b   1.000
_cell.length_c   1.000
_cell.angle_alpha   90.00
_cell.angle_beta   90.00
_cell.angle_gamma   90.00
#
_symmetry.space_group_name_H-M   'P 1'
#
loop_
_entity.id
_entity.type
_entity.pdbx_description
1 polymer ?
#
loop_
_entity_poly.entity_id
_entity_poly.type
_entity_poly.pdbx_seq_one_letter_code
_entity_poly.pdbx_strand_id
1 'polypeptide(L)'
;MGEWTAEQFAKAVRQGIGPDGTPYYPSFPYTFYADFSDQDIADLWAAFQTVPPVDEPAPENDVSFPFDQRWGLKLWRAAFFYDPDTEPIEGRSDAWNRGRELVRGAAHCGACHTPRNLAGGRDIGASFAGNAQLPGGSKAPAIRPKDLVKNDWTVSNLAYALQTGITPSGDAFGGSMAEVVREGTRFLTPADREAMALFLLNKDTVEAENPASN
;
A
#
# COMPACT_ATOMS: atom_id res chain seq x y z
N MET A 1 21.78 7.04 5.78
CA MET A 1 20.79 7.14 6.88
C MET A 1 21.44 7.60 8.20
N GLY A 2 22.32 8.61 8.14
CA GLY A 2 22.98 9.16 9.33
C GLY A 2 23.52 8.10 10.30
N GLU A 3 23.19 8.26 11.58
CA GLU A 3 23.63 7.41 12.70
C GLU A 3 22.57 6.38 13.13
N TRP A 4 21.58 6.08 12.28
CA TRP A 4 20.51 5.15 12.65
C TRP A 4 21.05 3.73 12.81
N THR A 5 20.47 2.97 13.75
CA THR A 5 20.63 1.52 13.80
C THR A 5 19.53 0.81 13.00
N ALA A 6 19.74 -0.46 12.66
CA ALA A 6 18.72 -1.28 11.98
C ALA A 6 17.44 -1.39 12.82
N GLU A 7 17.54 -1.45 14.15
CA GLU A 7 16.39 -1.50 15.06
C GLU A 7 15.61 -0.19 15.07
N GLN A 8 16.32 0.95 15.05
CA GLN A 8 15.68 2.27 14.94
C GLN A 8 14.96 2.42 13.60
N PHE A 9 15.56 1.93 12.51
CA PHE A 9 14.92 1.87 11.20
C PHE A 9 13.68 0.97 11.21
N ALA A 10 13.77 -0.24 11.78
CA ALA A 10 12.65 -1.16 11.90
C ALA A 10 11.47 -0.51 12.65
N LYS A 11 11.77 0.19 13.75
CA LYS A 11 10.77 0.90 14.56
C LYS A 11 10.17 2.08 13.81
N ALA A 12 10.98 2.85 13.12
CA ALA A 12 10.52 3.94 12.27
C ALA A 12 9.55 3.43 11.19
N VAL A 13 9.97 2.43 10.40
CA VAL A 13 9.22 1.88 9.27
C VAL A 13 7.92 1.22 9.71
N ARG A 14 7.98 0.29 10.67
CA ARG A 14 6.79 -0.50 11.06
C ARG A 14 5.88 0.22 12.05
N GLN A 15 6.42 1.11 12.88
CA GLN A 15 5.66 1.70 14.00
C GLN A 15 5.49 3.22 13.89
N GLY A 16 6.19 3.88 12.97
CA GLY A 16 6.15 5.33 12.80
C GLY A 16 6.78 6.07 13.97
N ILE A 17 7.84 5.51 14.58
CA ILE A 17 8.51 6.14 15.74
C ILE A 17 9.97 6.38 15.40
N GLY A 18 10.40 7.63 15.45
CA GLY A 18 11.79 8.02 15.17
C GLY A 18 12.78 7.56 16.23
N PRO A 19 14.10 7.68 15.95
CA PRO A 19 15.16 7.30 16.88
C PRO A 19 15.08 8.00 18.25
N ASP A 20 14.58 9.24 18.26
CA ASP A 20 14.34 10.08 19.44
C ASP A 20 13.03 9.74 20.19
N GLY A 21 12.25 8.78 19.68
CA GLY A 21 10.95 8.40 20.23
C GLY A 21 9.78 9.26 19.75
N THR A 22 10.02 10.23 18.86
CA THR A 22 8.98 11.10 18.33
C THR A 22 8.08 10.33 17.34
N PRO A 23 6.74 10.38 17.48
CA PRO A 23 5.85 9.77 16.49
C PRO A 23 5.87 10.56 15.18
N TYR A 24 5.91 9.82 14.07
CA TYR A 24 5.77 10.37 12.73
C TYR A 24 4.31 10.62 12.37
N TYR A 25 4.11 11.61 11.51
CA TYR A 25 2.82 11.86 10.90
C TYR A 25 2.43 10.69 10.00
N PRO A 26 1.14 10.36 9.87
CA PRO A 26 0.67 9.25 9.01
C PRO A 26 0.92 9.47 7.51
N SER A 27 1.45 10.63 7.10
CA SER A 27 2.01 10.84 5.77
C SER A 27 3.22 9.94 5.51
N PHE A 28 3.98 9.58 6.55
CA PHE A 28 4.86 8.42 6.53
C PHE A 28 3.98 7.17 6.69
N PRO A 29 3.89 6.26 5.71
CA PRO A 29 2.82 5.27 5.65
C PRO A 29 3.10 4.01 6.50
N TYR A 30 3.64 4.20 7.70
CA TYR A 30 4.00 3.11 8.64
C TYR A 30 2.83 2.17 8.97
N THR A 31 1.58 2.64 8.89
CA THR A 31 0.39 1.81 9.13
C THR A 31 0.17 0.69 8.11
N PHE A 32 0.93 0.69 7.01
CA PHE A 32 0.86 -0.33 5.97
C PHE A 32 2.15 -1.15 5.94
N TYR A 33 3.29 -0.54 6.24
CA TYR A 33 4.55 -1.26 6.48
C TYR A 33 4.57 -2.03 7.80
N ALA A 34 3.55 -1.87 8.65
CA ALA A 34 3.40 -2.63 9.89
C ALA A 34 3.53 -4.14 9.63
N ASP A 35 3.01 -4.62 8.49
CA ASP A 35 2.99 -6.02 8.06
C ASP A 35 4.30 -6.50 7.42
N PHE A 36 5.39 -5.73 7.47
CA PHE A 36 6.70 -6.18 6.99
C PHE A 36 7.35 -7.15 7.97
N SER A 37 7.81 -8.28 7.44
CA SER A 37 8.58 -9.26 8.20
C SER A 37 9.93 -8.70 8.63
N ASP A 38 10.60 -9.37 9.56
CA ASP A 38 11.96 -8.98 9.95
C ASP A 38 12.95 -9.07 8.77
N GLN A 39 12.73 -10.02 7.85
CA GLN A 39 13.55 -10.15 6.65
C GLN A 39 13.34 -8.98 5.69
N ASP A 40 12.08 -8.56 5.46
CA ASP A 40 11.79 -7.39 4.60
C ASP A 40 12.48 -6.13 5.13
N ILE A 41 12.47 -5.94 6.44
CA ILE A 41 13.14 -4.81 7.10
C ILE A 41 14.66 -4.90 6.94
N ALA A 42 15.24 -6.09 7.10
CA ALA A 42 16.67 -6.30 6.94
C ALA A 42 17.13 -6.02 5.48
N ASP A 43 16.37 -6.49 4.50
CA ASP A 43 16.66 -6.29 3.07
C ASP A 43 16.53 -4.81 2.68
N LEU A 44 15.48 -4.13 3.15
CA LEU A 44 15.32 -2.69 2.96
C LEU A 44 16.46 -1.91 3.60
N TRP A 45 16.82 -2.23 4.85
CA TRP A 45 17.94 -1.60 5.54
C TRP A 45 19.24 -1.75 4.73
N ALA A 46 19.55 -2.97 4.28
CA ALA A 46 20.73 -3.24 3.47
C ALA A 46 20.69 -2.45 2.15
N ALA A 47 19.54 -2.39 1.47
CA ALA A 47 19.37 -1.63 0.24
C ALA A 47 19.61 -0.12 0.45
N PHE A 48 19.01 0.49 1.49
CA PHE A 48 19.21 1.90 1.79
C PHE A 48 20.67 2.24 2.15
N GLN A 49 21.42 1.29 2.72
CA GLN A 49 22.84 1.46 3.00
C GLN A 49 23.70 1.54 1.73
N THR A 50 23.19 1.14 0.57
CA THR A 50 23.91 1.27 -0.72
C THR A 50 23.79 2.66 -1.35
N VAL A 51 22.85 3.49 -0.88
CA VAL A 51 22.59 4.82 -1.42
C VAL A 51 23.64 5.82 -0.88
N PRO A 52 24.33 6.58 -1.74
CA PRO A 52 25.30 7.59 -1.29
C PRO A 52 24.66 8.60 -0.33
N PRO A 53 25.32 8.97 0.78
CA PRO A 53 24.80 9.98 1.68
C PRO A 53 24.76 11.35 0.99
N VAL A 54 23.68 12.08 1.22
CA VAL A 54 23.55 13.50 0.86
C VAL A 54 23.59 14.30 2.16
N ASP A 55 24.51 15.26 2.25
CA ASP A 55 24.69 16.12 3.43
C ASP A 55 23.83 17.39 3.32
N GLU A 56 22.55 17.19 2.98
CA GLU A 56 21.55 18.25 2.91
C GLU A 56 20.52 18.00 4.02
N PRO A 57 20.38 18.92 4.98
CA PRO A 57 19.40 18.75 6.05
C PRO A 57 17.99 18.76 5.48
N ALA A 58 17.14 17.83 5.94
CA ALA A 58 15.73 17.87 5.61
C ALA A 58 15.11 19.18 6.12
N PRO A 59 14.20 19.82 5.36
CA PRO A 59 13.47 21.00 5.81
C PRO A 59 12.78 20.74 7.16
N GLU A 60 12.67 21.79 7.97
CA GLU A 60 11.89 21.72 9.20
C GLU A 60 10.42 21.39 8.89
N ASN A 61 9.80 20.65 9.80
CA ASN A 61 8.42 20.23 9.64
C ASN A 61 7.47 21.38 10.00
N ASP A 62 6.99 22.10 8.98
CA ASP A 62 6.07 23.24 9.11
C ASP A 62 4.61 22.75 9.03
N VAL A 63 4.11 22.18 10.14
CA VAL A 63 2.69 21.89 10.29
C VAL A 63 2.04 23.01 11.09
N SER A 64 0.92 23.55 10.62
CA SER A 64 0.16 24.56 11.36
C SER A 64 -0.74 23.94 12.44
N PHE A 65 -1.03 24.73 13.48
CA PHE A 65 -2.03 24.40 14.49
C PHE A 65 -3.40 24.05 13.84
N PRO A 66 -4.11 23.01 14.34
CA PRO A 66 -3.82 22.19 15.53
C PRO A 66 -2.96 20.94 15.26
N PHE A 67 -2.46 20.75 14.04
CA PHE A 67 -1.80 19.51 13.63
C PHE A 67 -0.31 19.47 14.01
N ASP A 68 0.26 20.58 14.49
CA ASP A 68 1.60 20.69 15.10
C ASP A 68 1.71 19.95 16.45
N GLN A 69 0.58 19.64 17.09
CA GLN A 69 0.50 19.01 18.40
C GLN A 69 0.85 17.51 18.35
N ARG A 70 2.14 17.17 18.32
CA ARG A 70 2.65 15.78 18.19
C ARG A 70 2.14 14.80 19.26
N TRP A 71 1.75 15.26 20.44
CA TRP A 71 1.16 14.38 21.46
C TRP A 71 -0.19 13.80 21.00
N GLY A 72 -0.95 14.55 20.20
CA GLY A 72 -2.21 14.08 19.61
C GLY A 72 -2.00 12.89 18.66
N LEU A 73 -0.84 12.82 17.99
CA LEU A 73 -0.48 11.66 17.15
C LEU A 73 -0.31 10.38 17.97
N LYS A 74 0.11 10.46 19.24
CA LYS A 74 0.20 9.28 20.11
C LYS A 74 -1.18 8.69 20.35
N LEU A 75 -2.18 9.54 20.62
CA LEU A 75 -3.57 9.12 20.80
C LEU A 75 -4.18 8.62 19.50
N TRP A 76 -3.96 9.34 18.40
CA TRP A 76 -4.43 8.92 17.07
C TRP A 76 -3.86 7.55 16.69
N ARG A 77 -2.56 7.34 16.88
CA ARG A 77 -1.90 6.05 16.65
C ARG A 77 -2.50 4.96 17.53
N ALA A 78 -2.70 5.22 18.82
CA ALA A 78 -3.34 4.25 19.71
C ALA A 78 -4.77 3.87 19.27
N ALA A 79 -5.49 4.77 18.59
CA ALA A 79 -6.86 4.53 18.12
C ALA A 79 -6.94 3.85 16.74
N PHE A 80 -5.96 4.07 15.85
CA PHE A 80 -6.05 3.67 14.43
C PHE A 80 -4.91 2.79 13.93
N PHE A 81 -3.85 2.61 14.71
CA PHE A 81 -2.82 1.62 14.45
C PHE A 81 -3.34 0.24 14.87
N TYR A 82 -3.02 -0.77 14.08
CA TYR A 82 -3.41 -2.16 14.33
C TYR A 82 -2.16 -3.02 14.47
N ASP A 83 -2.30 -4.16 15.12
CA ASP A 83 -1.22 -5.13 15.21
C ASP A 83 -1.00 -5.78 13.83
N PRO A 84 0.26 -5.91 13.37
CA PRO A 84 0.57 -6.53 12.10
C PRO A 84 -0.07 -7.91 11.93
N ASP A 85 -0.57 -8.20 10.73
CA ASP A 85 -1.14 -9.50 10.34
C ASP A 85 -0.35 -10.09 9.17
N THR A 86 0.81 -10.66 9.51
CA THR A 86 1.79 -11.17 8.54
C THR A 86 1.63 -12.65 8.24
N GLU A 87 0.86 -13.37 9.05
CA GLU A 87 0.74 -14.83 8.94
C GLU A 87 -0.07 -15.23 7.69
N PRO A 88 0.41 -16.16 6.87
CA PRO A 88 -0.37 -16.69 5.75
C PRO A 88 -1.74 -17.19 6.21
N ILE A 89 -2.78 -16.91 5.41
CA ILE A 89 -4.12 -17.45 5.69
C ILE A 89 -4.13 -18.90 5.19
N GLU A 90 -4.36 -19.82 6.11
CA GLU A 90 -4.49 -21.24 5.79
C GLU A 90 -5.61 -21.50 4.77
N GLY A 91 -5.35 -22.43 3.84
CA GLY A 91 -6.29 -22.76 2.77
C GLY A 91 -6.28 -21.81 1.57
N ARG A 92 -5.47 -20.74 1.60
CA ARG A 92 -5.18 -19.90 0.42
C ARG A 92 -3.86 -20.29 -0.21
N SER A 93 -3.71 -20.03 -1.51
CA SER A 93 -2.44 -20.28 -2.19
C SER A 93 -1.34 -19.31 -1.73
N ASP A 94 -0.08 -19.72 -1.86
CA ASP A 94 1.07 -18.84 -1.57
C ASP A 94 1.02 -17.57 -2.41
N ALA A 95 0.62 -17.67 -3.69
CA ALA A 95 0.44 -16.53 -4.57
C ALA A 95 -0.64 -15.57 -4.07
N TRP A 96 -1.76 -16.07 -3.54
CA TRP A 96 -2.79 -15.21 -2.96
C TRP A 96 -2.29 -14.52 -1.68
N ASN A 97 -1.57 -15.24 -0.81
CA ASN A 97 -0.98 -14.67 0.40
C ASN A 97 0.07 -13.60 0.07
N ARG A 98 0.91 -13.83 -0.94
CA ARG A 98 1.86 -12.83 -1.48
C ARG A 98 1.13 -11.60 -2.01
N GLY A 99 0.03 -11.80 -2.73
CA GLY A 99 -0.82 -10.71 -3.22
C GLY A 99 -1.40 -9.87 -2.09
N ARG A 100 -1.86 -10.52 -1.01
CA ARG A 100 -2.36 -9.84 0.18
C ARG A 100 -1.29 -8.94 0.79
N GLU A 101 -0.10 -9.47 1.00
CA GLU A 101 1.06 -8.76 1.56
C GLU A 101 1.40 -7.52 0.72
N LEU A 102 1.50 -7.66 -0.60
CA LEU A 102 1.81 -6.55 -1.48
C LEU A 102 0.70 -5.49 -1.51
N VAL A 103 -0.57 -5.90 -1.65
CA VAL A 103 -1.69 -4.96 -1.78
C VAL A 103 -2.00 -4.23 -0.47
N ARG A 104 -1.93 -4.93 0.67
CA ARG A 104 -2.18 -4.34 1.99
C ARG A 104 -0.97 -3.62 2.56
N GLY A 105 0.23 -4.13 2.29
CA GLY A 105 1.50 -3.57 2.73
C GLY A 105 2.13 -2.74 1.64
N ALA A 106 3.19 -3.26 1.00
CA ALA A 106 4.14 -2.52 0.17
C ALA A 106 3.54 -1.58 -0.91
N ALA A 107 2.42 -1.94 -1.53
CA ALA A 107 1.75 -1.12 -2.55
C ALA A 107 0.64 -0.20 -2.00
N HIS A 108 0.25 -0.37 -0.73
CA HIS A 108 -0.63 0.56 0.00
C HIS A 108 -1.95 0.85 -0.71
N CYS A 109 -2.54 -0.09 -1.44
CA CYS A 109 -3.69 0.19 -2.30
C CYS A 109 -4.88 0.76 -1.48
N GLY A 110 -4.99 0.34 -0.21
CA GLY A 110 -5.99 0.84 0.73
C GLY A 110 -5.81 2.30 1.15
N ALA A 111 -4.70 2.96 0.81
CA ALA A 111 -4.49 4.39 1.09
C ALA A 111 -5.45 5.26 0.30
N CYS A 112 -5.70 4.90 -0.97
CA CYS A 112 -6.63 5.61 -1.84
C CYS A 112 -7.98 4.89 -1.93
N HIS A 113 -8.00 3.55 -1.97
CA HIS A 113 -9.22 2.79 -2.24
C HIS A 113 -10.07 2.45 -1.00
N THR A 114 -9.73 2.98 0.18
CA THR A 114 -10.54 2.82 1.40
C THR A 114 -10.97 4.20 1.90
N PRO A 115 -12.24 4.41 2.26
CA PRO A 115 -12.68 5.68 2.80
C PRO A 115 -12.07 5.94 4.18
N ARG A 116 -12.10 7.20 4.59
CA ARG A 116 -11.58 7.64 5.90
C ARG A 116 -12.71 8.18 6.76
N ASN A 117 -12.59 8.00 8.06
CA ASN A 117 -13.48 8.61 9.04
C ASN A 117 -13.14 10.10 9.25
N LEU A 118 -13.95 10.80 10.07
CA LEU A 118 -13.78 12.23 10.35
C LEU A 118 -12.42 12.58 11.01
N ALA A 119 -11.77 11.61 11.66
CA ALA A 119 -10.44 11.76 12.25
C ALA A 119 -9.31 11.41 11.26
N GLY A 120 -9.62 11.19 9.98
CA GLY A 120 -8.66 10.84 8.94
C GLY A 120 -8.14 9.40 9.00
N GLY A 121 -8.62 8.56 9.92
CA GLY A 121 -8.29 7.13 9.98
C GLY A 121 -9.00 6.34 8.89
N ARG A 122 -8.39 5.26 8.38
CA ARG A 122 -9.05 4.36 7.40
C ARG A 122 -10.24 3.65 8.06
N ASP A 123 -11.37 3.60 7.36
CA ASP A 123 -12.49 2.76 7.77
C ASP A 123 -12.24 1.31 7.33
N ILE A 124 -11.78 0.48 8.25
CA ILE A 124 -11.43 -0.92 7.99
C ILE A 124 -12.66 -1.74 7.59
N GLY A 125 -13.86 -1.43 8.10
CA GLY A 125 -15.11 -2.09 7.72
C GLY A 125 -15.50 -1.79 6.26
N ALA A 126 -15.05 -0.65 5.75
CA ALA A 126 -15.22 -0.23 4.36
C ALA A 126 -13.96 -0.48 3.50
N SER A 127 -13.05 -1.39 3.91
CA SER A 127 -11.83 -1.69 3.16
C SER A 127 -12.11 -1.93 1.67
N PHE A 128 -11.35 -1.24 0.81
CA PHE A 128 -11.42 -1.32 -0.65
C PHE A 128 -12.76 -0.89 -1.29
N ALA A 129 -13.66 -0.25 -0.53
CA ALA A 129 -14.95 0.23 -1.04
C ALA A 129 -14.86 1.44 -1.98
N GLY A 130 -13.65 1.96 -2.22
CA GLY A 130 -13.43 3.21 -2.93
C GLY A 130 -13.48 4.42 -2.01
N ASN A 131 -13.02 5.56 -2.52
CA ASN A 131 -13.01 6.82 -1.79
C ASN A 131 -13.33 7.97 -2.74
N ALA A 132 -14.42 8.68 -2.47
CA ALA A 132 -14.86 9.82 -3.28
C ALA A 132 -14.28 11.17 -2.81
N GLN A 133 -13.48 11.17 -1.76
CA GLN A 133 -13.00 12.34 -1.03
C GLN A 133 -11.48 12.25 -0.81
N LEU A 134 -10.71 12.00 -1.88
CA LEU A 134 -9.26 12.07 -1.78
C LEU A 134 -8.78 13.53 -1.74
N PRO A 135 -7.60 13.79 -1.15
CA PRO A 135 -6.97 15.10 -1.22
C PRO A 135 -6.90 15.62 -2.66
N GLY A 136 -7.13 16.92 -2.86
CA GLY A 136 -7.13 17.54 -4.18
C GLY A 136 -8.39 17.28 -5.03
N GLY A 137 -9.44 16.67 -4.47
CA GLY A 137 -10.71 16.43 -5.16
C GLY A 137 -10.73 15.18 -6.05
N SER A 138 -9.64 14.41 -6.06
CA SER A 138 -9.53 13.13 -6.75
C SER A 138 -10.44 12.06 -6.13
N LYS A 139 -10.65 10.96 -6.88
CA LYS A 139 -11.47 9.83 -6.43
C LYS A 139 -10.76 8.53 -6.77
N ALA A 140 -10.98 7.51 -5.94
CA ALA A 140 -10.57 6.14 -6.19
C ALA A 140 -11.81 5.24 -6.25
N PRO A 141 -11.96 4.40 -7.29
CA PRO A 141 -13.08 3.46 -7.38
C PRO A 141 -12.98 2.35 -6.35
N ALA A 142 -14.06 1.58 -6.17
CA ALA A 142 -14.01 0.35 -5.38
C ALA A 142 -13.14 -0.70 -6.10
N ILE A 143 -12.30 -1.41 -5.33
CA ILE A 143 -11.46 -2.52 -5.82
C ILE A 143 -11.75 -3.82 -5.07
N ARG A 144 -12.97 -3.94 -4.55
CA ARG A 144 -13.44 -5.22 -3.98
C ARG A 144 -13.68 -6.22 -5.12
N PRO A 145 -13.57 -7.53 -4.85
CA PRO A 145 -13.73 -8.56 -5.87
C PRO A 145 -15.00 -8.39 -6.71
N LYS A 146 -16.16 -8.15 -6.07
CA LYS A 146 -17.44 -7.96 -6.76
C LYS A 146 -17.46 -6.76 -7.69
N ASP A 147 -16.77 -5.69 -7.33
CA ASP A 147 -16.75 -4.43 -8.08
C ASP A 147 -15.77 -4.56 -9.26
N LEU A 148 -14.63 -5.24 -9.05
CA LEU A 148 -13.70 -5.57 -10.12
C LEU A 148 -14.34 -6.48 -11.17
N VAL A 149 -14.98 -7.58 -10.75
CA VAL A 149 -15.68 -8.50 -11.67
C VAL A 149 -16.80 -7.78 -12.44
N LYS A 150 -17.54 -6.87 -11.80
CA LYS A 150 -18.57 -6.07 -12.46
C LYS A 150 -18.02 -5.14 -13.55
N ASN A 151 -16.75 -4.74 -13.47
CA ASN A 151 -16.07 -3.89 -14.44
C ASN A 151 -15.12 -4.71 -15.33
N ASP A 152 -15.43 -5.99 -15.56
CA ASP A 152 -14.74 -6.88 -16.51
C ASP A 152 -13.24 -7.10 -16.20
N TRP A 153 -12.83 -6.94 -14.94
CA TRP A 153 -11.48 -7.27 -14.52
C TRP A 153 -11.32 -8.79 -14.34
N THR A 154 -10.28 -9.32 -14.97
CA THR A 154 -9.76 -10.68 -14.81
C THR A 154 -8.37 -10.63 -14.17
N VAL A 155 -7.84 -11.77 -13.75
CA VAL A 155 -6.50 -11.83 -13.16
C VAL A 155 -5.45 -11.37 -14.18
N SER A 156 -5.57 -11.85 -15.42
CA SER A 156 -4.70 -11.52 -16.54
C SER A 156 -4.72 -10.02 -16.87
N ASN A 157 -5.91 -9.44 -17.09
CA ASN A 157 -6.01 -8.06 -17.52
C ASN A 157 -5.69 -7.06 -16.39
N LEU A 158 -5.93 -7.44 -15.12
CA LEU A 158 -5.53 -6.63 -13.97
C LEU A 158 -4.01 -6.64 -13.79
N ALA A 159 -3.37 -7.82 -13.89
CA ALA A 159 -1.91 -7.90 -13.85
C ALA A 159 -1.28 -7.10 -15.00
N TYR A 160 -1.86 -7.17 -16.21
CA TYR A 160 -1.44 -6.37 -17.35
C TYR A 160 -1.61 -4.85 -17.12
N ALA A 161 -2.73 -4.43 -16.55
CA ALA A 161 -2.96 -3.02 -16.22
C ALA A 161 -1.98 -2.51 -15.15
N LEU A 162 -1.64 -3.33 -14.15
CA LEU A 162 -0.62 -2.99 -13.16
C LEU A 162 0.80 -2.90 -13.75
N GLN A 163 1.04 -3.47 -14.93
CA GLN A 163 2.30 -3.34 -15.65
C GLN A 163 2.32 -2.12 -16.58
N THR A 164 1.23 -1.89 -17.32
CA THR A 164 1.20 -0.99 -18.48
C THR A 164 0.41 0.29 -18.24
N GLY A 165 -0.51 0.27 -17.28
CA GLY A 165 -1.47 1.33 -17.03
C GLY A 165 -2.71 1.26 -17.90
N ILE A 166 -2.85 0.25 -18.77
CA ILE A 166 -3.96 0.11 -19.71
C ILE A 166 -5.07 -0.77 -19.12
N THR A 167 -6.29 -0.26 -19.10
CA THR A 167 -7.49 -0.93 -18.57
C THR A 167 -8.09 -1.93 -19.57
N PRO A 168 -9.05 -2.77 -19.16
CA PRO A 168 -9.74 -3.71 -20.05
C PRO A 168 -10.52 -3.01 -21.18
N SER A 169 -10.93 -1.75 -20.99
CA SER A 169 -11.58 -0.94 -22.04
C SER A 169 -10.59 -0.46 -23.11
N GLY A 170 -9.29 -0.59 -22.88
CA GLY A 170 -8.23 -0.03 -23.72
C GLY A 170 -7.84 1.41 -23.34
N ASP A 171 -8.48 1.99 -22.33
CA ASP A 171 -8.11 3.31 -21.80
C ASP A 171 -6.87 3.22 -20.91
N ALA A 172 -6.25 4.36 -20.61
CA ALA A 172 -5.21 4.44 -19.59
C ALA A 172 -5.78 4.82 -18.23
N PHE A 173 -5.18 4.33 -17.14
CA PHE A 173 -5.43 4.88 -15.81
C PHE A 173 -5.15 6.39 -15.82
N GLY A 174 -6.06 7.16 -15.22
CA GLY A 174 -5.89 8.59 -15.03
C GLY A 174 -5.31 8.95 -13.65
N GLY A 175 -4.85 10.19 -13.52
CA GLY A 175 -4.47 10.79 -12.24
C GLY A 175 -3.40 10.00 -11.47
N SER A 176 -3.54 9.93 -10.16
CA SER A 176 -2.57 9.29 -9.26
C SER A 176 -2.38 7.80 -9.51
N MET A 177 -3.36 7.10 -10.09
CA MET A 177 -3.20 5.68 -10.42
C MET A 177 -2.19 5.47 -11.57
N ALA A 178 -2.12 6.41 -12.51
CA ALA A 178 -1.09 6.38 -13.55
C ALA A 178 0.33 6.47 -12.94
N GLU A 179 0.51 7.30 -11.91
CA GLU A 179 1.77 7.45 -11.20
C GLU A 179 2.14 6.18 -10.42
N VAL A 180 1.17 5.55 -9.76
CA VAL A 180 1.35 4.27 -9.07
C VAL A 180 1.90 3.19 -10.02
N VAL A 181 1.39 3.13 -11.25
CA VAL A 181 1.92 2.21 -12.25
C VAL A 181 3.30 2.65 -12.72
N ARG A 182 3.45 3.92 -13.09
CA ARG A 182 4.67 4.46 -13.70
C ARG A 182 5.89 4.39 -12.78
N GLU A 183 5.69 4.59 -11.48
CA GLU A 183 6.76 4.68 -10.48
C GLU A 183 6.80 3.48 -9.52
N GLY A 184 5.86 2.55 -9.64
CA GLY A 184 5.72 1.43 -8.72
C GLY A 184 5.48 0.11 -9.44
N THR A 185 4.22 -0.24 -9.67
CA THR A 185 3.81 -1.62 -9.99
C THR A 185 4.38 -2.14 -11.32
N ARG A 186 4.82 -1.27 -12.24
CA ARG A 186 5.54 -1.69 -13.45
C ARG A 186 6.88 -2.37 -13.18
N PHE A 187 7.52 -2.08 -12.05
CA PHE A 187 8.82 -2.63 -11.67
C PHE A 187 8.73 -3.97 -10.93
N LEU A 188 7.52 -4.35 -10.50
CA LEU A 188 7.27 -5.64 -9.87
C LEU A 188 7.50 -6.79 -10.86
N THR A 189 7.78 -7.97 -10.33
CA THR A 189 7.87 -9.18 -11.18
C THR A 189 6.49 -9.49 -11.78
N PRO A 190 6.42 -10.22 -12.90
CA PRO A 190 5.14 -10.71 -13.41
C PRO A 190 4.35 -11.52 -12.37
N ALA A 191 5.04 -12.36 -11.60
CA ALA A 191 4.44 -13.17 -10.54
C ALA A 191 3.84 -12.31 -9.41
N ASP A 192 4.51 -11.23 -8.99
CA ASP A 192 3.97 -10.31 -7.97
C ASP A 192 2.72 -9.59 -8.47
N ARG A 193 2.70 -9.13 -9.73
CA ARG A 193 1.49 -8.49 -10.31
C ARG A 193 0.32 -9.46 -10.40
N GLU A 194 0.59 -10.71 -10.79
CA GLU A 194 -0.42 -11.76 -10.82
C GLU A 194 -0.94 -12.08 -9.41
N ALA A 195 -0.05 -12.22 -8.43
CA ALA A 195 -0.39 -12.40 -7.02
C ALA A 195 -1.31 -11.28 -6.51
N MET A 196 -0.96 -10.02 -6.78
CA MET A 196 -1.81 -8.86 -6.43
C MET A 196 -3.21 -8.97 -7.07
N ALA A 197 -3.29 -9.38 -8.33
CA ALA A 197 -4.55 -9.55 -9.04
C ALA A 197 -5.39 -10.71 -8.49
N LEU A 198 -4.75 -11.85 -8.17
CA LEU A 198 -5.38 -12.99 -7.47
C LEU A 198 -5.97 -12.56 -6.13
N PHE A 199 -5.23 -11.77 -5.35
CA PHE A 199 -5.71 -11.23 -4.09
C PHE A 199 -6.94 -10.34 -4.27
N LEU A 200 -6.86 -9.34 -5.15
CA LEU A 200 -7.92 -8.36 -5.38
C LEU A 200 -9.20 -8.98 -5.95
N LEU A 201 -9.08 -9.99 -6.81
CA LEU A 201 -10.22 -10.74 -7.36
C LEU A 201 -10.67 -11.91 -6.47
N ASN A 202 -9.96 -12.16 -5.36
CA ASN A 202 -10.20 -13.26 -4.43
C ASN A 202 -10.18 -14.65 -5.10
N LYS A 203 -9.20 -14.89 -5.98
CA LYS A 203 -8.98 -16.18 -6.65
C LYS A 203 -7.65 -16.81 -6.21
N ASP A 204 -7.56 -18.13 -6.19
CA ASP A 204 -6.30 -18.82 -5.83
C ASP A 204 -5.47 -19.25 -7.05
N THR A 205 -6.05 -19.23 -8.24
CA THR A 205 -5.40 -19.56 -9.52
C THR A 205 -5.87 -18.64 -10.64
N VAL A 206 -5.05 -18.51 -11.68
CA VAL A 206 -5.45 -17.88 -12.94
C VAL A 206 -6.42 -18.83 -13.64
N GLU A 207 -7.66 -18.40 -13.84
CA GLU A 207 -8.59 -19.14 -14.69
C GLU A 207 -8.09 -19.10 -16.13
N ALA A 208 -8.11 -20.25 -16.81
CA ALA A 208 -7.86 -20.27 -18.25
C ALA A 208 -8.94 -19.42 -18.93
N GLU A 209 -8.53 -18.34 -19.60
CA GLU A 209 -9.43 -17.54 -20.42
C GLU A 209 -10.10 -18.48 -21.44
N ASN A 210 -11.41 -18.65 -21.34
CA ASN A 210 -12.16 -19.55 -22.20
C ASN A 210 -12.14 -18.98 -23.63
N PRO A 211 -11.48 -19.61 -24.61
CA PRO A 211 -11.41 -19.09 -25.96
C PRO A 211 -12.64 -19.55 -26.74
N ALA A 212 -13.84 -19.06 -26.39
CA ALA A 212 -15.02 -19.10 -27.28
C ALA A 212 -16.29 -18.56 -26.59
N SER A 213 -16.72 -17.39 -27.03
CA SER A 213 -18.14 -17.19 -27.36
C SER A 213 -18.19 -16.47 -28.71
N ASN A 214 -18.04 -17.25 -29.78
CA ASN A 214 -18.58 -16.94 -31.11
C ASN A 214 -20.07 -17.26 -31.12
#